data_AF-A0A538N2P0-F1
#
_entry.id   AF-A0A538N2P0-F1
#
_cell.length_a   1.000
_cell.length_b   1.000
_cell.length_c   1.000
_cell.angle_alpha   90.00
_cell.angle_beta   90.00
_cell.angle_gamma   90.00
#
_symmetry.space_group_name_H-M   'P 1'
#
loop_
_entity.id
_entity.type
_entity.pdbx_description
1 polymer ?
#
loop_
_entity_poly.entity_id
_entity_poly.type
_entity_poly.pdbx_seq_one_letter_code
_entity_poly.pdbx_strand_id
1 'polypeptide(L)'
;MQPQQILVALADLAPTGGERILDVARGGRGAGAEPLVWLAAPDRAPRNRAVDRLAALDALHRDERSLRRGWAAGLPVARVVGRPPRRRPEDELVGLAAAVLFVAREARTPSLRGTLLRWAGRTGLAKTALAAVYGCTTPPPSTVDDPEVRSPMPLNAAQREVVRRTRSEVAVAVSGPPGTGKSHAVVAAGIDAVYRGGSVLIAAQSSHAVDALRELLRRYPGAVPVLFGDAERREAIAAELSDGLLAGVGEERLRAHAAAVQDAAARVDAVHDGIAAALETERRAASLAQWEPVLPALRVEARRAFEPGFDVAGARRLAARSGRWARWRLRRKVGARGTVPPGVLDAAAAVQAAALLAATGGTDLGPAWTALADAQAALATAVGKAMRNRSRAWWRLDR
;
A
#
# COMPACT_ATOMS: atom_id res chain seq x y z
N MET A 1 -2.73 -3.62 -27.28
CA MET A 1 -2.51 -5.00 -26.77
C MET A 1 -3.65 -5.33 -25.82
N GLN A 2 -4.28 -6.51 -25.90
CA GLN A 2 -5.37 -6.87 -24.99
C GLN A 2 -4.84 -7.48 -23.68
N PRO A 3 -5.43 -7.20 -22.49
CA PRO A 3 -4.98 -7.75 -21.20
C PRO A 3 -4.89 -9.29 -21.17
N GLN A 4 -5.77 -9.97 -21.91
CA GLN A 4 -5.79 -11.42 -22.05
C GLN A 4 -4.48 -11.94 -22.66
N GLN A 5 -4.01 -11.27 -23.73
CA GLN A 5 -2.79 -11.64 -24.44
C GLN A 5 -1.55 -11.49 -23.53
N ILE A 6 -1.56 -10.50 -22.65
CA ILE A 6 -0.49 -10.28 -21.67
C ILE A 6 -0.45 -11.43 -20.67
N LEU A 7 -1.60 -11.86 -20.13
CA LEU A 7 -1.65 -12.99 -19.20
C LEU A 7 -1.21 -14.30 -19.85
N VAL A 8 -1.56 -14.53 -21.11
CA VAL A 8 -1.09 -15.69 -21.88
C VAL A 8 0.43 -15.63 -22.06
N ALA A 9 0.97 -14.49 -22.49
CA ALA A 9 2.42 -14.30 -22.63
C ALA A 9 3.17 -14.50 -21.29
N LEU A 10 2.65 -13.97 -20.18
CA LEU A 10 3.21 -14.21 -18.85
C LEU A 10 3.13 -15.68 -18.43
N ALA A 11 2.08 -16.40 -18.85
CA ALA A 11 1.94 -17.82 -18.58
C ALA A 11 2.99 -18.67 -19.31
N ASP A 12 3.38 -18.27 -20.52
CA ASP A 12 4.44 -18.93 -21.29
C ASP A 12 5.84 -18.64 -20.75
N LEU A 13 6.02 -17.49 -20.08
CA LEU A 13 7.25 -17.13 -19.37
C LEU A 13 7.31 -17.66 -17.92
N ALA A 14 6.20 -18.15 -17.37
CA ALA A 14 6.15 -18.60 -15.99
C ALA A 14 7.07 -19.82 -15.78
N PRO A 15 7.90 -19.83 -14.72
CA PRO A 15 8.80 -20.95 -14.46
C PRO A 15 7.97 -22.23 -14.35
N THR A 16 8.30 -23.21 -15.20
CA THR A 16 7.90 -24.60 -15.02
C THR A 16 8.59 -25.07 -13.75
N GLY A 17 7.90 -24.93 -12.60
CA GLY A 17 8.41 -25.41 -11.32
C GLY A 17 8.95 -26.82 -11.51
N GLY A 18 10.16 -27.05 -11.00
CA GLY A 18 10.93 -28.27 -11.27
C GLY A 18 10.01 -29.48 -11.22
N GLU A 19 9.74 -30.04 -12.40
CA GLU A 19 9.04 -31.31 -12.48
C GLU A 19 9.84 -32.25 -11.59
N ARG A 20 9.18 -32.85 -10.60
CA ARG A 20 9.75 -34.02 -9.94
C ARG A 20 9.88 -35.06 -11.04
N ILE A 21 11.06 -35.12 -11.66
CA ILE A 21 11.46 -36.23 -12.52
C ILE A 21 11.60 -37.41 -11.58
N LEU A 22 10.49 -38.11 -11.35
CA LEU A 22 10.52 -39.43 -10.78
C LEU A 22 11.06 -40.32 -11.90
N ASP A 23 12.32 -40.72 -11.76
CA ASP A 23 12.96 -41.66 -12.66
C ASP A 23 12.26 -43.02 -12.55
N VAL A 24 11.26 -43.24 -13.40
CA VAL A 24 10.50 -44.50 -13.50
C VAL A 24 11.23 -45.53 -14.38
N ALA A 25 12.40 -45.18 -14.93
CA ALA A 25 13.14 -45.98 -15.91
C ALA A 25 14.26 -46.84 -15.31
N ARG A 26 14.64 -46.66 -14.03
CA ARG A 26 15.59 -47.56 -13.35
C ARG A 26 14.97 -48.91 -13.00
N GLY A 27 14.75 -49.74 -14.01
CA GLY A 27 14.68 -51.19 -13.87
C GLY A 27 16.08 -51.79 -13.75
N GLY A 28 16.79 -51.48 -12.66
CA GLY A 28 18.12 -52.06 -12.39
C GLY A 28 18.00 -53.40 -11.67
N ARG A 29 18.68 -54.44 -12.18
CA ARG A 29 18.78 -55.76 -11.55
C ARG A 29 19.48 -55.63 -10.19
N GLY A 30 18.73 -55.62 -9.10
CA GLY A 30 19.24 -55.59 -7.73
C GLY A 30 18.11 -55.75 -6.71
N ALA A 31 18.40 -56.47 -5.62
CA ALA A 31 17.45 -56.75 -4.54
C ALA A 31 16.94 -55.45 -3.91
N GLY A 32 15.75 -55.01 -4.31
CA GLY A 32 15.17 -53.70 -3.98
C GLY A 32 14.31 -53.10 -5.10
N ALA A 33 14.33 -53.69 -6.29
CA ALA A 33 13.44 -53.32 -7.40
C ALA A 33 12.04 -53.95 -7.24
N GLU A 34 11.06 -53.16 -6.78
CA GLU A 34 9.66 -53.59 -6.76
C GLU A 34 9.03 -53.47 -8.17
N PRO A 35 8.33 -54.51 -8.66
CA PRO A 35 7.69 -54.49 -9.97
C PRO A 35 6.52 -53.49 -10.03
N LEU A 36 6.20 -53.03 -11.24
CA LEU A 36 5.01 -52.21 -11.54
C LEU A 36 3.75 -52.91 -10.99
N VAL A 37 3.16 -52.35 -9.93
CA VAL A 37 1.95 -52.89 -9.29
C VAL A 37 0.71 -52.31 -9.97
N TRP A 38 -0.10 -53.20 -10.55
CA TRP A 38 -1.43 -52.88 -11.07
C TRP A 38 -2.45 -52.96 -9.93
N LEU A 39 -3.20 -51.87 -9.69
CA LEU A 39 -4.28 -51.86 -8.68
C LEU A 39 -5.61 -52.25 -9.31
N ALA A 40 -6.23 -53.31 -8.81
CA ALA A 40 -7.52 -53.81 -9.31
C ALA A 40 -8.71 -52.85 -9.05
N ALA A 41 -8.58 -51.90 -8.13
CA ALA A 41 -9.62 -50.91 -7.78
C ALA A 41 -8.97 -49.56 -7.40
N PRO A 42 -8.72 -48.66 -8.36
CA PRO A 42 -8.01 -47.39 -8.12
C PRO A 42 -8.78 -46.43 -7.20
N ASP A 43 -10.10 -46.55 -7.14
CA ASP A 43 -11.00 -45.63 -6.41
C ASP A 43 -10.95 -45.82 -4.88
N ARG A 44 -10.27 -46.87 -4.40
CA ARG A 44 -10.17 -47.24 -2.98
C ARG A 44 -8.73 -47.27 -2.47
N ALA A 45 -7.77 -46.74 -3.22
CA ALA A 45 -6.35 -46.86 -2.87
C ALA A 45 -5.95 -45.90 -1.72
N PRO A 46 -5.32 -46.40 -0.64
CA PRO A 46 -4.81 -45.56 0.44
C PRO A 46 -3.60 -44.73 -0.01
N ARG A 47 -3.40 -43.54 0.57
CA ARG A 47 -2.25 -42.67 0.28
C ARG A 47 -0.95 -43.35 0.72
N ASN A 48 -0.22 -43.92 -0.24
CA ASN A 48 1.09 -44.50 -0.01
C ASN A 48 2.03 -44.22 -1.20
N ARG A 49 3.33 -44.51 -1.03
CA ARG A 49 4.37 -44.27 -2.05
C ARG A 49 4.09 -44.92 -3.41
N ALA A 50 3.32 -46.01 -3.44
CA ALA A 50 2.96 -46.69 -4.69
C ALA A 50 1.87 -45.92 -5.46
N VAL A 51 0.88 -45.36 -4.75
CA VAL A 51 -0.17 -44.52 -5.34
C VAL A 51 0.39 -43.18 -5.84
N ASP A 52 1.32 -42.58 -5.09
CA ASP A 52 1.99 -41.33 -5.52
C ASP A 52 2.89 -41.54 -6.76
N ARG A 53 3.51 -42.73 -6.91
CA ARG A 53 4.25 -43.12 -8.13
C ARG A 53 3.32 -43.32 -9.33
N LEU A 54 2.14 -43.89 -9.12
CA LEU A 54 1.11 -44.04 -10.16
C LEU A 54 0.53 -42.69 -10.61
N ALA A 55 0.37 -41.73 -9.70
CA ALA A 55 0.01 -40.36 -10.06
C ALA A 55 1.11 -39.64 -10.87
N ALA A 56 2.38 -40.01 -10.68
CA ALA A 56 3.49 -39.51 -11.49
C ALA A 56 3.57 -40.15 -12.90
N LEU A 57 3.03 -41.36 -13.07
CA LEU A 57 2.86 -41.99 -14.39
C LEU A 57 1.85 -41.23 -15.27
N ASP A 58 0.92 -40.51 -14.67
CA ASP A 58 0.01 -39.64 -15.40
C ASP A 58 0.72 -38.41 -16.02
N ALA A 59 1.78 -37.93 -15.38
CA ALA A 59 2.68 -36.93 -15.96
C ALA A 59 3.49 -37.49 -17.15
N LEU A 60 3.69 -38.81 -17.22
CA LEU A 60 4.41 -39.49 -18.31
C LEU A 60 3.61 -39.55 -19.61
N HIS A 61 2.27 -39.46 -19.55
CA HIS A 61 1.41 -39.42 -20.75
C HIS A 61 1.47 -38.08 -21.50
N ARG A 62 2.19 -37.08 -20.96
CA ARG A 62 2.39 -35.81 -21.67
C ARG A 62 3.52 -35.86 -22.69
N ASP A 63 4.32 -36.93 -22.74
CA ASP A 63 5.54 -36.95 -23.55
C ASP A 63 5.58 -38.14 -24.52
N GLU A 64 5.34 -37.86 -25.80
CA GLU A 64 5.69 -38.66 -26.98
C GLU A 64 7.18 -39.12 -27.00
N ARG A 65 8.00 -38.68 -26.04
CA ARG A 65 9.42 -38.99 -25.88
C ARG A 65 9.75 -40.46 -25.73
N SER A 66 8.93 -41.28 -25.07
CA SER A 66 9.22 -42.73 -24.93
C SER A 66 9.15 -43.46 -26.26
N LEU A 67 8.17 -43.10 -27.10
CA LEU A 67 8.04 -43.57 -28.49
C LEU A 67 9.18 -43.03 -29.36
N ARG A 68 9.50 -41.72 -29.25
CA ARG A 68 10.60 -41.09 -29.99
C ARG A 68 11.99 -41.64 -29.61
N ARG A 69 12.20 -42.09 -28.36
CA ARG A 69 13.44 -42.77 -27.92
C ARG A 69 13.57 -44.18 -28.53
N GLY A 70 12.48 -44.93 -28.64
CA GLY A 70 12.45 -46.19 -29.37
C GLY A 70 12.79 -46.00 -30.86
N TRP A 71 12.23 -44.97 -31.49
CA TRP A 71 12.58 -44.60 -32.88
C TRP A 71 14.03 -44.16 -33.04
N ALA A 72 14.57 -43.36 -32.10
CA ALA A 72 15.97 -42.94 -32.12
C ALA A 72 16.96 -44.11 -31.89
N ALA A 73 16.53 -45.20 -31.25
CA ALA A 73 17.29 -46.43 -31.07
C ALA A 73 17.10 -47.43 -32.24
N GLY A 74 16.41 -47.05 -33.32
CA GLY A 74 16.18 -47.90 -34.49
C GLY A 74 15.15 -49.01 -34.27
N LEU A 75 14.32 -48.92 -33.23
CA LEU A 75 13.27 -49.90 -32.91
C LEU A 75 11.90 -49.36 -33.33
N PRO A 76 11.43 -49.62 -34.57
CA PRO A 76 10.09 -49.25 -34.99
C PRO A 76 9.04 -50.02 -34.18
N VAL A 77 7.88 -49.40 -33.92
CA VAL A 77 6.75 -50.09 -33.32
C VAL A 77 6.25 -51.13 -34.33
N ALA A 78 6.44 -52.40 -34.02
CA ALA A 78 6.12 -53.50 -34.93
C ALA A 78 4.60 -53.67 -35.10
N ARG A 79 3.86 -53.51 -34.00
CA ARG A 79 2.38 -53.51 -34.01
C ARG A 79 1.80 -52.88 -32.75
N VAL A 80 0.55 -52.41 -32.87
CA VAL A 80 -0.25 -51.89 -31.76
C VAL A 80 -1.35 -52.89 -31.41
N VAL A 81 -1.46 -53.27 -30.13
CA VAL A 81 -2.45 -54.24 -29.64
C VAL A 81 -3.32 -53.63 -28.53
N GLY A 82 -4.61 -53.99 -28.49
CA GLY A 82 -5.57 -53.45 -27.50
C GLY A 82 -5.57 -54.18 -26.14
N ARG A 83 -4.82 -55.29 -26.02
CA ARG A 83 -4.67 -56.06 -24.77
C ARG A 83 -3.24 -56.62 -24.68
N PRO A 84 -2.63 -56.66 -23.47
CA PRO A 84 -1.26 -57.10 -23.32
C PRO A 84 -1.11 -58.58 -23.73
N PRO A 85 -0.08 -58.94 -24.53
CA PRO A 85 0.13 -60.31 -24.94
C PRO A 85 0.51 -61.17 -23.73
N ARG A 86 0.01 -62.42 -23.70
CA ARG A 86 0.24 -63.38 -22.59
C ARG A 86 1.71 -63.76 -22.42
N ARG A 87 2.51 -63.65 -23.48
CA ARG A 87 3.97 -63.77 -23.46
C ARG A 87 4.57 -62.47 -23.99
N ARG A 88 5.58 -61.96 -23.30
CA ARG A 88 6.33 -60.78 -23.75
C ARG A 88 7.24 -61.19 -24.91
N PRO A 89 7.11 -60.57 -26.08
CA PRO A 89 8.07 -60.80 -27.15
C PRO A 89 9.44 -60.24 -26.76
N GLU A 90 10.50 -60.96 -27.10
CA GLU A 90 11.88 -60.57 -26.79
C GLU A 90 12.50 -59.71 -27.90
N ASP A 91 12.02 -59.86 -29.15
CA ASP A 91 12.65 -59.29 -30.34
C ASP A 91 11.81 -58.22 -31.06
N GLU A 92 10.60 -57.91 -30.58
CA GLU A 92 9.72 -56.90 -31.19
C GLU A 92 9.17 -55.90 -30.18
N LEU A 93 9.02 -54.64 -30.62
CA LEU A 93 8.43 -53.58 -29.82
C LEU A 93 6.91 -53.53 -30.08
N VAL A 94 6.14 -54.01 -29.11
CA VAL A 94 4.66 -54.01 -29.17
C VAL A 94 4.12 -52.78 -28.46
N GLY A 95 3.43 -51.91 -29.20
CA GLY A 95 2.67 -50.80 -28.63
C GLY A 95 1.35 -51.28 -28.04
N LEU A 96 0.98 -50.82 -26.85
CA LEU A 96 -0.31 -51.12 -26.25
C LEU A 96 -1.23 -49.89 -26.38
N ALA A 97 -2.32 -50.02 -27.14
CA ALA A 97 -3.37 -49.00 -27.16
C ALA A 97 -4.38 -49.31 -26.05
N ALA A 98 -4.23 -48.65 -24.90
CA ALA A 98 -5.19 -48.71 -23.80
C ALA A 98 -5.80 -47.34 -23.56
N ALA A 99 -7.13 -47.26 -23.52
CA ALA A 99 -7.84 -46.08 -23.03
C ALA A 99 -7.88 -46.16 -21.50
N VAL A 100 -7.21 -45.24 -20.82
CA VAL A 100 -7.27 -45.10 -19.37
C VAL A 100 -8.05 -43.83 -19.06
N LEU A 101 -9.23 -43.98 -18.47
CA LEU A 101 -9.99 -42.85 -17.93
C LEU A 101 -9.53 -42.68 -16.48
N PHE A 102 -8.76 -41.65 -16.19
CA PHE A 102 -8.42 -41.27 -14.82
C PHE A 102 -9.02 -39.90 -14.53
N VAL A 103 -9.54 -39.73 -13.31
CA VAL A 103 -9.92 -38.42 -12.81
C VAL A 103 -8.67 -37.83 -12.18
N ALA A 104 -8.01 -36.92 -12.90
CA ALA A 104 -7.02 -36.04 -12.28
C ALA A 104 -7.74 -35.18 -11.23
N ARG A 105 -7.77 -35.64 -9.99
CA ARG A 105 -7.82 -34.70 -8.87
C ARG A 105 -6.48 -33.98 -8.93
N GLU A 106 -6.48 -32.79 -9.55
CA GLU A 106 -5.38 -31.83 -9.43
C GLU A 106 -4.95 -31.83 -7.95
N ALA A 107 -3.81 -32.44 -7.68
CA ALA A 107 -3.19 -32.38 -6.37
C ALA A 107 -2.77 -30.92 -6.19
N ARG A 108 -3.68 -30.18 -5.55
CA ARG A 108 -3.70 -28.77 -5.17
C ARG A 108 -2.35 -28.08 -4.96
N THR A 109 -1.66 -27.78 -6.05
CA THR A 109 -0.83 -26.58 -6.16
C THR A 109 -1.09 -26.02 -7.55
N PRO A 110 -2.00 -25.03 -7.69
CA PRO A 110 -2.22 -24.43 -8.99
C PRO A 110 -0.89 -23.87 -9.49
N SER A 111 -0.37 -24.42 -10.59
CA SER A 111 0.84 -23.90 -11.19
C SER A 111 0.63 -22.43 -11.54
N LEU A 112 1.68 -21.61 -11.42
CA LEU A 112 1.60 -20.19 -11.76
C LEU A 112 1.05 -20.02 -13.19
N ARG A 113 1.58 -20.82 -14.13
CA ARG A 113 1.09 -20.91 -15.51
C ARG A 113 -0.40 -21.20 -15.59
N GLY A 114 -0.87 -22.27 -14.93
CA GLY A 114 -2.30 -22.63 -14.93
C GLY A 114 -3.18 -21.53 -14.35
N THR A 115 -2.70 -20.83 -13.32
CA THR A 115 -3.42 -19.68 -12.73
C THR A 115 -3.52 -18.51 -13.70
N LEU A 116 -2.44 -18.15 -14.37
CA LEU A 116 -2.41 -17.07 -15.36
C LEU A 116 -3.33 -17.36 -16.55
N LEU A 117 -3.35 -18.61 -17.06
CA LEU A 117 -4.26 -19.02 -18.12
C LEU A 117 -5.74 -18.97 -17.69
N ARG A 118 -6.05 -19.41 -16.47
CA ARG A 118 -7.41 -19.27 -15.91
C ARG A 118 -7.82 -17.80 -15.79
N TRP A 119 -6.90 -16.92 -15.38
CA TRP A 119 -7.18 -15.48 -15.31
C TRP A 119 -7.35 -14.87 -16.71
N ALA A 120 -6.61 -15.33 -17.71
CA ALA A 120 -6.75 -14.88 -19.10
C ALA A 120 -8.15 -15.15 -19.66
N GLY A 121 -8.82 -16.21 -19.22
CA GLY A 121 -10.21 -16.52 -19.57
C GLY A 121 -11.27 -15.68 -18.87
N ARG A 122 -10.91 -14.79 -17.93
CA ARG A 122 -11.89 -13.97 -17.20
C ARG A 122 -12.31 -12.73 -17.99
N THR A 123 -13.59 -12.41 -17.93
CA THR A 123 -14.14 -11.15 -18.42
C THR A 123 -13.79 -9.99 -17.48
N GLY A 124 -13.73 -8.76 -18.02
CA GLY A 124 -13.53 -7.55 -17.20
C GLY A 124 -12.08 -7.18 -16.91
N LEU A 125 -11.09 -7.90 -17.46
CA LEU A 125 -9.66 -7.59 -17.29
C LEU A 125 -9.30 -6.17 -17.73
N ALA A 126 -9.99 -5.63 -18.74
CA ALA A 126 -9.82 -4.24 -19.19
C ALA A 126 -10.14 -3.18 -18.12
N LYS A 127 -10.91 -3.53 -17.07
CA LYS A 127 -11.25 -2.63 -15.96
C LYS A 127 -10.28 -2.76 -14.77
N THR A 128 -9.25 -3.60 -14.89
CA THR A 128 -8.31 -3.87 -13.79
C THR A 128 -7.03 -3.04 -13.92
N ALA A 129 -6.29 -2.90 -12.82
CA ALA A 129 -5.00 -2.24 -12.82
C ALA A 129 -3.98 -2.89 -13.78
N LEU A 130 -4.13 -4.19 -14.08
CA LEU A 130 -3.30 -4.88 -15.07
C LEU A 130 -3.36 -4.19 -16.44
N ALA A 131 -4.56 -3.80 -16.88
CA ALA A 131 -4.73 -3.14 -18.17
C ALA A 131 -4.04 -1.76 -18.19
N ALA A 132 -4.12 -1.00 -17.11
CA ALA A 132 -3.47 0.31 -17.02
C ALA A 132 -1.94 0.21 -16.95
N VAL A 133 -1.40 -0.74 -16.16
CA VAL A 133 0.05 -0.94 -16.01
C VAL A 133 0.73 -1.29 -17.33
N TYR A 134 0.05 -2.05 -18.19
CA TYR A 134 0.55 -2.42 -19.52
C TYR A 134 0.07 -1.49 -20.65
N GLY A 135 -0.54 -0.34 -20.32
CA GLY A 135 -0.97 0.66 -21.32
C GLY A 135 -2.12 0.20 -22.23
N CYS A 136 -2.89 -0.81 -21.84
CA CYS A 136 -4.06 -1.29 -22.58
C CYS A 136 -5.25 -0.34 -22.50
N THR A 137 -5.28 0.52 -21.46
CA THR A 137 -6.35 1.49 -21.21
C THR A 137 -5.78 2.75 -20.60
N THR A 138 -6.26 3.90 -21.05
CA THR A 138 -5.97 5.18 -20.38
C THR A 138 -6.84 5.29 -19.13
N PRO A 139 -6.26 5.48 -17.94
CA PRO A 139 -7.03 5.76 -16.74
C PRO A 139 -7.94 6.98 -16.96
N PRO A 140 -9.19 6.95 -16.47
CA PRO A 140 -9.96 8.19 -16.39
C PRO A 140 -9.19 9.20 -15.51
N PRO A 141 -9.27 10.50 -15.83
CA PRO A 141 -8.67 11.53 -14.98
C PRO A 141 -9.27 11.43 -13.58
N SER A 142 -8.40 11.49 -12.59
CA SER A 142 -8.76 11.39 -11.19
C SER A 142 -9.60 12.59 -10.76
N THR A 143 -10.78 12.35 -10.18
CA THR A 143 -11.70 13.41 -9.71
C THR A 143 -11.67 13.61 -8.19
N VAL A 144 -10.79 12.91 -7.47
CA VAL A 144 -10.73 12.95 -6.01
C VAL A 144 -9.72 14.01 -5.56
N ASP A 145 -10.23 15.20 -5.28
CA ASP A 145 -9.46 16.35 -4.79
C ASP A 145 -9.68 16.53 -3.28
N ASP A 146 -9.43 15.46 -2.51
CA ASP A 146 -9.35 15.57 -1.04
C ASP A 146 -7.86 15.64 -0.64
N PRO A 147 -7.34 16.86 -0.37
CA PRO A 147 -5.93 17.08 -0.10
C PRO A 147 -5.50 16.51 1.26
N GLU A 148 -6.44 16.26 2.18
CA GLU A 148 -6.08 15.94 3.57
C GLU A 148 -6.09 14.41 3.81
N VAL A 149 -4.91 13.81 3.72
CA VAL A 149 -4.72 12.40 4.13
C VAL A 149 -4.71 12.32 5.65
N ARG A 150 -5.84 11.91 6.24
CA ARG A 150 -5.93 11.56 7.66
C ARG A 150 -5.62 10.09 7.87
N SER A 151 -4.78 9.78 8.85
CA SER A 151 -4.33 8.43 9.16
C SER A 151 -4.30 8.20 10.66
N PRO A 152 -4.74 7.03 11.16
CA PRO A 152 -4.58 6.64 12.56
C PRO A 152 -3.14 6.22 12.87
N MET A 153 -2.31 6.05 11.84
CA MET A 153 -0.89 5.74 11.94
C MET A 153 -0.07 7.03 11.79
N PRO A 154 1.02 7.21 12.56
CA PRO A 154 1.97 8.29 12.31
C PRO A 154 2.67 8.03 10.99
N LEU A 155 2.43 8.88 10.00
CA LEU A 155 3.03 8.80 8.67
C LEU A 155 4.05 9.92 8.48
N ASN A 156 5.15 9.63 7.82
CA ASN A 156 6.02 10.67 7.28
C ASN A 156 5.47 11.24 5.95
N ALA A 157 6.11 12.27 5.41
CA ALA A 157 5.66 12.92 4.16
C ALA A 157 5.59 11.95 2.98
N ALA A 158 6.60 11.07 2.81
CA ALA A 158 6.63 10.10 1.73
C ALA A 158 5.51 9.05 1.85
N GLN A 159 5.21 8.58 3.06
CA GLN A 159 4.13 7.64 3.32
C GLN A 159 2.75 8.30 3.13
N ARG A 160 2.57 9.56 3.54
CA ARG A 160 1.35 10.35 3.25
C ARG A 160 1.14 10.49 1.75
N GLU A 161 2.21 10.75 1.01
CA GLU A 161 2.19 10.88 -0.44
C GLU A 161 1.75 9.57 -1.12
N VAL A 162 2.22 8.41 -0.63
CA VAL A 162 1.72 7.10 -1.12
C VAL A 162 0.21 7.00 -0.96
N VAL A 163 -0.32 7.29 0.23
CA VAL A 163 -1.77 7.23 0.47
C VAL A 163 -2.53 8.20 -0.44
N ARG A 164 -2.04 9.43 -0.59
CA ARG A 164 -2.61 10.45 -1.49
C ARG A 164 -2.67 9.93 -2.93
N ARG A 165 -1.57 9.38 -3.45
CA ARG A 165 -1.51 8.83 -4.82
C ARG A 165 -2.47 7.65 -5.01
N THR A 166 -2.64 6.79 -4.01
CA THR A 166 -3.61 5.68 -4.10
C THR A 166 -5.07 6.14 -4.17
N ARG A 167 -5.38 7.42 -3.88
CA ARG A 167 -6.74 7.97 -4.04
C ARG A 167 -7.12 8.19 -5.50
N SER A 168 -6.14 8.49 -6.33
CA SER A 168 -6.33 9.06 -7.67
C SER A 168 -5.70 8.20 -8.77
N GLU A 169 -4.61 7.51 -8.47
CA GLU A 169 -3.83 6.74 -9.44
C GLU A 169 -4.27 5.28 -9.48
N VAL A 170 -4.26 4.70 -10.68
CA VAL A 170 -4.64 3.30 -10.90
C VAL A 170 -3.61 2.31 -10.36
N ALA A 171 -2.33 2.71 -10.36
CA ALA A 171 -1.24 1.90 -9.84
C ALA A 171 -0.17 2.78 -9.20
N VAL A 172 0.20 2.47 -7.96
CA VAL A 172 1.26 3.16 -7.22
C VAL A 172 2.35 2.15 -6.87
N ALA A 173 3.56 2.38 -7.38
CA ALA A 173 4.73 1.60 -7.02
C ALA A 173 5.48 2.27 -5.87
N VAL A 174 5.68 1.54 -4.77
CA VAL A 174 6.43 2.02 -3.60
C VAL A 174 7.73 1.24 -3.52
N SER A 175 8.85 1.95 -3.67
CA SER A 175 10.19 1.40 -3.50
C SER A 175 10.89 2.06 -2.33
N GLY A 176 11.71 1.29 -1.61
CA GLY A 176 12.51 1.80 -0.49
C GLY A 176 13.33 0.69 0.17
N PRO A 177 14.50 1.00 0.76
CA PRO A 177 15.30 0.04 1.51
C PRO A 177 14.51 -0.73 2.59
N PRO A 178 14.96 -1.92 3.03
CA PRO A 178 14.40 -2.58 4.20
C PRO A 178 14.33 -1.64 5.41
N GLY A 179 13.28 -1.74 6.23
CA GLY A 179 13.11 -0.88 7.41
C GLY A 179 12.47 0.50 7.18
N THR A 180 12.28 0.95 5.93
CA THR A 180 11.70 2.28 5.61
C THR A 180 10.17 2.40 5.80
N GLY A 181 9.54 1.41 6.44
CA GLY A 181 8.11 1.46 6.74
C GLY A 181 7.18 1.26 5.54
N LYS A 182 7.61 0.56 4.48
CA LYS A 182 6.76 0.21 3.32
C LYS A 182 5.44 -0.45 3.74
N SER A 183 5.50 -1.39 4.69
CA SER A 183 4.30 -2.04 5.24
C SER A 183 3.36 -1.05 5.93
N HIS A 184 3.91 0.00 6.59
CA HIS A 184 3.08 1.05 7.19
C HIS A 184 2.35 1.87 6.12
N ALA A 185 3.02 2.21 5.01
CA ALA A 185 2.38 2.90 3.89
C ALA A 185 1.24 2.08 3.28
N VAL A 186 1.48 0.78 3.04
CA VAL A 186 0.47 -0.14 2.48
C VAL A 186 -0.73 -0.28 3.40
N VAL A 187 -0.52 -0.46 4.70
CA VAL A 187 -1.61 -0.57 5.68
C VAL A 187 -2.39 0.74 5.79
N ALA A 188 -1.71 1.88 5.84
CA ALA A 188 -2.38 3.18 5.88
C ALA A 188 -3.23 3.43 4.63
N ALA A 189 -2.72 3.10 3.44
CA ALA A 189 -3.48 3.19 2.20
C ALA A 189 -4.71 2.27 2.21
N GLY A 190 -4.56 1.05 2.75
CA GLY A 190 -5.66 0.11 2.92
C GLY A 190 -6.75 0.64 3.87
N ILE A 191 -6.36 1.18 5.03
CA ILE A 191 -7.28 1.79 6.00
C ILE A 191 -8.03 2.97 5.35
N ASP A 192 -7.32 3.83 4.62
CA ASP A 192 -7.91 4.99 3.95
C ASP A 192 -8.89 4.58 2.83
N ALA A 193 -8.57 3.55 2.05
CA ALA A 193 -9.47 3.02 1.03
C ALA A 193 -10.75 2.41 1.66
N VAL A 194 -10.63 1.64 2.74
CA VAL A 194 -11.79 1.10 3.47
C VAL A 194 -12.62 2.22 4.07
N TYR A 195 -11.99 3.23 4.66
CA TYR A 195 -12.68 4.40 5.20
C TYR A 195 -13.53 5.09 4.12
N ARG A 196 -13.00 5.23 2.91
CA ARG A 196 -13.68 5.83 1.75
C ARG A 196 -14.75 4.94 1.09
N GLY A 197 -14.95 3.70 1.58
CA GLY A 197 -16.02 2.81 1.10
C GLY A 197 -15.54 1.69 0.19
N GLY A 198 -14.25 1.60 -0.08
CA GLY A 198 -13.67 0.50 -0.85
C GLY A 198 -13.51 -0.78 -0.04
N SER A 199 -13.25 -1.87 -0.75
CA SER A 199 -12.71 -3.11 -0.21
C SER A 199 -11.24 -3.23 -0.60
N VAL A 200 -10.43 -3.86 0.24
CA VAL A 200 -8.98 -3.97 0.04
C VAL A 200 -8.57 -5.42 0.23
N LEU A 201 -7.82 -5.95 -0.74
CA LEU A 201 -7.10 -7.20 -0.63
C LEU A 201 -5.61 -6.91 -0.47
N ILE A 202 -5.03 -7.34 0.64
CA ILE A 202 -3.58 -7.28 0.87
C ILE A 202 -3.00 -8.67 0.66
N ALA A 203 -2.03 -8.79 -0.25
CA ALA A 203 -1.32 -10.04 -0.53
C ALA A 203 0.17 -9.88 -0.22
N ALA A 204 0.79 -10.92 0.32
CA ALA A 204 2.22 -10.98 0.60
C ALA A 204 2.78 -12.36 0.21
N GLN A 205 4.08 -12.43 -0.06
CA GLN A 205 4.73 -13.68 -0.53
C GLN A 205 5.03 -14.69 0.59
N SER A 206 4.98 -14.28 1.87
CA SER A 206 5.28 -15.15 3.01
C SER A 206 4.24 -15.00 4.11
N SER A 207 4.01 -16.09 4.86
CA SER A 207 3.15 -16.08 6.05
C SER A 207 3.64 -15.08 7.10
N HIS A 208 4.95 -15.00 7.31
CA HIS A 208 5.55 -14.04 8.25
C HIS A 208 5.24 -12.58 7.89
N ALA A 209 5.22 -12.22 6.60
CA ALA A 209 4.82 -10.88 6.18
C ALA A 209 3.33 -10.60 6.45
N VAL A 210 2.47 -11.62 6.29
CA VAL A 210 1.04 -11.52 6.65
C VAL A 210 0.87 -11.31 8.16
N ASP A 211 1.62 -12.04 8.99
CA ASP A 211 1.58 -11.89 10.45
C ASP A 211 2.04 -10.50 10.90
N ALA A 212 3.11 -9.97 10.29
CA ALA A 212 3.59 -8.62 10.56
C ALA A 212 2.56 -7.55 10.20
N LEU A 213 1.87 -7.69 9.06
CA LEU A 213 0.79 -6.79 8.66
C LEU A 213 -0.41 -6.88 9.61
N ARG A 214 -0.74 -8.09 10.07
CA ARG A 214 -1.82 -8.31 11.05
C ARG A 214 -1.53 -7.61 12.35
N GLU A 215 -0.32 -7.80 12.89
CA GLU A 215 0.11 -7.13 14.11
C GLU A 215 0.04 -5.62 13.97
N LEU A 216 0.47 -5.09 12.82
CA LEU A 216 0.37 -3.66 12.52
C LEU A 216 -1.09 -3.17 12.51
N LEU A 217 -2.00 -3.92 11.89
CA LEU A 217 -3.44 -3.60 11.86
C LEU A 217 -4.10 -3.66 13.24
N ARG A 218 -3.63 -4.52 14.15
CA ARG A 218 -4.16 -4.58 15.52
C ARG A 218 -3.73 -3.38 16.37
N ARG A 219 -2.51 -2.87 16.18
CA ARG A 219 -1.98 -1.74 16.94
C ARG A 219 -2.74 -0.43 16.69
N TYR A 220 -3.32 -0.27 15.51
CA TYR A 220 -3.99 0.96 15.13
C TYR A 220 -5.51 0.77 15.03
N PRO A 221 -6.31 1.71 15.55
CA PRO A 221 -7.74 1.63 15.38
C PRO A 221 -8.15 1.80 13.90
N GLY A 222 -8.78 0.78 13.33
CA GLY A 222 -9.22 0.75 11.94
C GLY A 222 -10.23 -0.37 11.66
N ALA A 223 -10.45 -0.68 10.39
CA ALA A 223 -11.33 -1.79 9.98
C ALA A 223 -10.72 -3.14 10.38
N VAL A 224 -11.57 -4.09 10.79
CA VAL A 224 -11.14 -5.44 11.17
C VAL A 224 -10.81 -6.23 9.89
N PRO A 225 -9.56 -6.70 9.70
CA PRO A 225 -9.19 -7.43 8.51
C PRO A 225 -9.76 -8.86 8.53
N VAL A 226 -10.23 -9.34 7.38
CA VAL A 226 -10.52 -10.77 7.16
C VAL A 226 -9.29 -11.42 6.55
N LEU A 227 -8.76 -12.45 7.22
CA LEU A 227 -7.57 -13.19 6.79
C LEU A 227 -7.98 -14.47 6.04
N PHE A 228 -7.47 -14.63 4.81
CA PHE A 228 -7.63 -15.86 4.04
C PHE A 228 -6.42 -16.77 4.27
N GLY A 229 -6.63 -18.02 4.71
CA GLY A 229 -5.56 -19.02 4.74
C GLY A 229 -5.48 -19.95 5.95
N ASP A 230 -6.35 -19.81 6.96
CA ASP A 230 -6.36 -20.74 8.10
C ASP A 230 -7.79 -20.98 8.60
N ALA A 231 -8.17 -22.25 8.81
CA ALA A 231 -9.56 -22.65 9.06
C ALA A 231 -10.01 -22.33 10.48
N GLU A 232 -9.18 -22.60 11.49
CA GLU A 232 -9.41 -22.20 12.89
C GLU A 232 -9.51 -20.68 13.04
N ARG A 233 -8.78 -19.94 12.19
CA ARG A 233 -8.71 -18.47 12.26
C ARG A 233 -9.94 -17.78 11.63
N ARG A 234 -10.73 -18.50 10.81
CA ARG A 234 -12.02 -18.00 10.30
C ARG A 234 -13.08 -17.95 11.40
N GLU A 235 -13.06 -18.89 12.35
CA GLU A 235 -14.04 -18.98 13.43
C GLU A 235 -13.88 -17.86 14.46
N ALA A 236 -12.64 -17.53 14.85
CA ALA A 236 -12.37 -16.40 15.74
C ALA A 236 -12.77 -15.04 15.10
N ILE A 237 -12.53 -14.87 13.80
CA ILE A 237 -12.95 -13.67 13.06
C ILE A 237 -14.47 -13.64 12.92
N ALA A 238 -15.12 -14.78 12.66
CA ALA A 238 -16.58 -14.86 12.59
C ALA A 238 -17.23 -14.50 13.93
N ALA A 239 -16.66 -14.91 15.06
CA ALA A 239 -17.11 -14.53 16.40
C ALA A 239 -16.94 -13.02 16.65
N GLU A 240 -15.76 -12.45 16.36
CA GLU A 240 -15.47 -11.02 16.55
C GLU A 240 -16.32 -10.12 15.62
N LEU A 241 -16.61 -10.60 14.41
CA LEU A 241 -17.53 -9.96 13.48
C LEU A 241 -18.97 -10.05 13.99
N SER A 242 -19.41 -11.20 14.49
CA SER A 242 -20.77 -11.43 14.98
C SER A 242 -21.12 -10.55 16.19
N ASP A 243 -20.19 -10.37 17.14
CA ASP A 243 -20.39 -9.50 18.30
C ASP A 243 -20.46 -8.00 17.95
N GLY A 244 -19.84 -7.58 16.83
CA GLY A 244 -19.69 -6.17 16.46
C GLY A 244 -20.62 -5.66 15.35
N LEU A 245 -21.29 -6.56 14.61
CA LEU A 245 -22.10 -6.24 13.42
C LEU A 245 -23.58 -5.97 13.72
N LEU A 246 -24.11 -6.52 14.81
CA LEU A 246 -25.56 -6.53 15.06
C LEU A 246 -26.14 -5.19 15.54
N ALA A 247 -25.30 -4.23 15.93
CA ALA A 247 -25.70 -2.89 16.32
C ALA A 247 -24.89 -1.86 15.51
N GLY A 248 -25.26 -1.64 14.25
CA GLY A 248 -24.63 -0.63 13.40
C GLY A 248 -24.52 0.74 14.09
N VAL A 249 -23.43 1.47 13.83
CA VAL A 249 -23.20 2.76 14.50
C VAL A 249 -24.16 3.82 13.95
N GLY A 250 -24.96 4.43 14.83
CA GLY A 250 -25.91 5.50 14.46
C GLY A 250 -25.23 6.78 13.96
N GLU A 251 -25.95 7.54 13.13
CA GLU A 251 -25.42 8.77 12.48
C GLU A 251 -24.92 9.83 13.47
N GLU A 252 -25.61 10.01 14.59
CA GLU A 252 -25.22 10.99 15.62
C GLU A 252 -23.81 10.72 16.15
N ARG A 253 -23.51 9.45 16.43
CA ARG A 253 -22.18 9.02 16.90
C ARG A 253 -21.12 9.20 15.80
N LEU A 254 -21.47 8.97 14.53
CA LEU A 254 -20.57 9.22 13.41
C LEU A 254 -20.27 10.73 13.22
N ARG A 255 -21.28 11.60 13.39
CA ARG A 255 -21.09 13.06 13.39
C ARG A 255 -20.22 13.51 14.56
N ALA A 256 -20.44 12.97 15.76
CA ALA A 256 -19.61 13.24 16.94
C ALA A 256 -18.15 12.83 16.72
N HIS A 257 -17.90 11.67 16.10
CA HIS A 257 -16.55 11.27 15.72
C HIS A 257 -15.92 12.19 14.67
N ALA A 258 -16.68 12.63 13.66
CA ALA A 258 -16.17 13.59 12.67
C ALA A 258 -15.77 14.92 13.32
N ALA A 259 -16.61 15.46 14.21
CA ALA A 259 -16.31 16.67 14.98
C ALA A 259 -15.05 16.51 15.84
N ALA A 260 -14.93 15.40 16.58
CA ALA A 260 -13.75 15.12 17.40
C ALA A 260 -12.44 15.05 16.59
N VAL A 261 -12.50 14.57 15.34
CA VAL A 261 -11.34 14.60 14.43
C VAL A 261 -11.01 16.03 14.02
N GLN A 262 -12.00 16.85 13.67
CA GLN A 262 -11.76 18.27 13.32
C GLN A 262 -11.15 19.04 14.49
N ASP A 263 -11.67 18.87 15.70
CA ASP A 263 -11.14 19.52 16.90
C ASP A 263 -9.71 19.08 17.23
N ALA A 264 -9.39 17.81 16.98
CA ALA A 264 -8.03 17.31 17.16
C ALA A 264 -7.07 17.84 16.08
N ALA A 265 -7.53 17.96 14.83
CA ALA A 265 -6.74 18.53 13.73
C ALA A 265 -6.44 20.01 13.97
N ALA A 266 -7.46 20.80 14.33
CA ALA A 266 -7.32 22.21 14.66
C ALA A 266 -6.32 22.44 15.82
N ARG A 267 -6.25 21.52 16.79
CA ARG A 267 -5.26 21.58 17.86
C ARG A 267 -3.83 21.33 17.36
N VAL A 268 -3.64 20.36 16.46
CA VAL A 268 -2.32 20.13 15.83
C VAL A 268 -1.89 21.37 15.05
N ASP A 269 -2.78 21.94 14.24
CA ASP A 269 -2.49 23.13 13.45
C ASP A 269 -2.13 24.33 14.34
N ALA A 270 -2.89 24.56 15.42
CA ALA A 270 -2.61 25.64 16.36
C ALA A 270 -1.23 25.52 17.03
N VAL A 271 -0.83 24.30 17.44
CA VAL A 271 0.50 24.08 18.02
C VAL A 271 1.60 24.27 16.97
N HIS A 272 1.39 23.75 15.77
CA HIS A 272 2.33 23.90 14.66
C HIS A 272 2.54 25.38 14.27
N ASP A 273 1.46 26.14 14.15
CA ASP A 273 1.49 27.58 13.88
C ASP A 273 2.20 28.35 14.99
N GLY A 274 2.00 27.95 16.25
CA GLY A 274 2.73 28.50 17.40
C GLY A 274 4.23 28.27 17.30
N ILE A 275 4.67 27.04 16.99
CA ILE A 275 6.09 26.70 16.79
C ILE A 275 6.68 27.49 15.62
N ALA A 276 5.96 27.55 14.49
CA ALA A 276 6.41 28.29 13.32
C ALA A 276 6.54 29.80 13.59
N ALA A 277 5.61 30.38 14.33
CA ALA A 277 5.66 31.78 14.73
C ALA A 277 6.84 32.08 15.67
N ALA A 278 7.14 31.18 16.60
CA ALA A 278 8.30 31.29 17.49
C ALA A 278 9.61 31.23 16.69
N LEU A 279 9.76 30.25 15.80
CA LEU A 279 10.93 30.12 14.92
C LEU A 279 11.10 31.31 13.96
N GLU A 280 10.00 31.84 13.43
CA GLU A 280 10.03 33.04 12.59
C GLU A 280 10.45 34.29 13.39
N THR A 281 10.13 34.35 14.68
CA THR A 281 10.60 35.41 15.59
C THR A 281 12.11 35.31 15.78
N GLU A 282 12.64 34.12 16.08
CA GLU A 282 14.09 33.86 16.14
C GLU A 282 14.80 34.27 14.84
N ARG A 283 14.28 33.82 13.69
CA ARG A 283 14.84 34.15 12.38
C ARG A 283 14.88 35.66 12.12
N ARG A 284 13.84 36.40 12.53
CA ARG A 284 13.79 37.87 12.40
C ARG A 284 14.76 38.56 13.34
N ALA A 285 14.85 38.12 14.60
CA ALA A 285 15.76 38.68 15.58
C ALA A 285 17.23 38.48 15.16
N ALA A 286 17.58 37.29 14.65
CA ALA A 286 18.91 37.01 14.09
C ALA A 286 19.26 37.95 12.92
N SER A 287 18.25 38.44 12.21
CA SER A 287 18.40 39.41 11.12
C SER A 287 18.58 40.86 11.61
N LEU A 288 18.70 41.12 12.92
CA LEU A 288 18.93 42.48 13.43
C LEU A 288 20.33 43.00 13.09
N ALA A 289 21.37 42.15 13.16
CA ALA A 289 22.76 42.52 12.96
C ALA A 289 23.02 43.19 11.59
N GLN A 290 22.33 42.73 10.53
CA GLN A 290 22.42 43.35 9.19
C GLN A 290 21.85 44.78 9.13
N TRP A 291 20.94 45.14 10.05
CA TRP A 291 20.29 46.45 10.07
C TRP A 291 20.99 47.43 11.01
N GLU A 292 21.77 46.96 11.99
CA GLU A 292 22.45 47.81 12.99
C GLU A 292 23.18 49.03 12.41
N PRO A 293 23.94 48.93 11.30
CA PRO A 293 24.64 50.09 10.74
C PRO A 293 23.72 51.18 10.20
N VAL A 294 22.52 50.82 9.74
CA VAL A 294 21.55 51.73 9.09
C VAL A 294 20.37 52.11 10.00
N LEU A 295 20.21 51.44 11.14
CA LEU A 295 19.12 51.69 12.09
C LEU A 295 19.00 53.14 12.55
N PRO A 296 20.10 53.88 12.87
CA PRO A 296 19.99 55.29 13.26
C PRO A 296 19.32 56.15 12.18
N ALA A 297 19.70 55.97 10.91
CA ALA A 297 19.11 56.69 9.79
C ALA A 297 17.63 56.32 9.60
N LEU A 298 17.31 55.02 9.62
CA LEU A 298 15.94 54.53 9.46
C LEU A 298 15.01 55.05 10.56
N ARG A 299 15.47 55.15 11.81
CA ARG A 299 14.69 55.70 12.94
C ARG A 299 14.38 57.18 12.78
N VAL A 300 15.27 57.94 12.13
CA VAL A 300 15.04 59.36 11.82
C VAL A 300 14.06 59.51 10.66
N GLU A 301 14.25 58.69 9.61
CA GLU A 301 13.47 58.79 8.38
C GLU A 301 12.06 58.27 8.54
N ALA A 302 11.84 57.20 9.33
CA ALA A 302 10.57 56.50 9.50
C ALA A 302 10.27 56.19 10.98
N ARG A 303 10.20 57.25 11.79
CA ARG A 303 10.09 57.20 13.26
C ARG A 303 9.02 56.24 13.79
N ARG A 304 7.82 56.26 13.20
CA ARG A 304 6.68 55.46 13.71
C ARG A 304 6.87 53.96 13.51
N ALA A 305 7.69 53.53 12.56
CA ALA A 305 7.95 52.12 12.32
C ALA A 305 8.66 51.43 13.50
N PHE A 306 9.35 52.21 14.34
CA PHE A 306 10.14 51.71 15.48
C PHE A 306 9.50 52.03 16.83
N GLU A 307 8.29 52.60 16.84
CA GLU A 307 7.54 52.82 18.09
C GLU A 307 7.00 51.47 18.64
N PRO A 308 6.94 51.30 19.97
CA PRO A 308 6.30 50.14 20.57
C PRO A 308 4.87 49.95 20.07
N GLY A 309 4.48 48.72 19.75
CA GLY A 309 3.14 48.40 19.24
C GLY A 309 2.90 48.73 17.76
N PHE A 310 3.92 49.13 17.00
CA PHE A 310 3.77 49.34 15.56
C PHE A 310 3.38 48.04 14.83
N ASP A 311 2.23 48.07 14.15
CA ASP A 311 1.71 46.94 13.36
C ASP A 311 2.48 46.77 12.03
N VAL A 312 3.60 46.04 12.10
CA VAL A 312 4.43 45.69 10.93
C VAL A 312 3.65 44.85 9.93
N ALA A 313 2.83 43.90 10.40
CA ALA A 313 2.07 43.00 9.52
C ALA A 313 1.08 43.77 8.64
N GLY A 314 0.31 44.70 9.22
CA GLY A 314 -0.58 45.55 8.44
C GLY A 314 0.15 46.56 7.57
N ALA A 315 1.35 47.02 7.97
CA ALA A 315 2.18 47.83 7.10
C ALA A 315 2.68 47.04 5.87
N ARG A 316 3.10 45.77 6.04
CA ARG A 316 3.46 44.88 4.93
C ARG A 316 2.26 44.60 4.01
N ARG A 317 1.06 44.38 4.56
CA ARG A 317 -0.18 44.27 3.75
C ARG A 317 -0.46 45.52 2.92
N LEU A 318 -0.18 46.71 3.44
CA LEU A 318 -0.30 47.95 2.67
C LEU A 318 0.79 48.09 1.60
N ALA A 319 2.02 47.68 1.90
CA ALA A 319 3.15 47.69 0.96
C ALA A 319 2.92 46.75 -0.24
N ALA A 320 2.25 45.62 -0.03
CA ALA A 320 1.90 44.67 -1.08
C ALA A 320 0.81 45.19 -2.05
N ARG A 321 0.07 46.24 -1.69
CA ARG A 321 -0.97 46.81 -2.54
C ARG A 321 -0.38 47.81 -3.54
N SER A 322 -0.81 47.70 -4.79
CA SER A 322 -0.45 48.66 -5.84
C SER A 322 -1.23 49.97 -5.71
N GLY A 323 -0.60 51.09 -6.08
CA GLY A 323 -1.26 52.39 -6.25
C GLY A 323 -0.76 53.51 -5.34
N ARG A 324 -1.01 54.76 -5.77
CA ARG A 324 -0.56 55.99 -5.07
C ARG A 324 -1.15 56.10 -3.65
N TRP A 325 -2.41 55.72 -3.48
CA TRP A 325 -3.10 55.74 -2.18
C TRP A 325 -2.49 54.77 -1.16
N ALA A 326 -2.14 53.55 -1.58
CA ALA A 326 -1.49 52.58 -0.71
C ALA A 326 -0.10 53.08 -0.26
N ARG A 327 0.70 53.62 -1.19
CA ARG A 327 2.00 54.23 -0.88
C ARG A 327 1.88 55.43 0.07
N TRP A 328 0.90 56.30 -0.15
CA TRP A 328 0.65 57.44 0.74
C TRP A 328 0.25 56.98 2.15
N ARG A 329 -0.65 55.99 2.27
CA ARG A 329 -1.06 55.41 3.55
C ARG A 329 0.12 54.75 4.27
N LEU A 330 0.94 53.98 3.55
CA LEU A 330 2.13 53.36 4.11
C LEU A 330 3.11 54.42 4.62
N ARG A 331 3.40 55.47 3.82
CA ARG A 331 4.26 56.59 4.23
C ARG A 331 3.77 57.25 5.52
N ARG A 332 2.47 57.52 5.63
CA ARG A 332 1.84 58.07 6.86
C ARG A 332 1.91 57.11 8.04
N LYS A 333 1.75 55.80 7.80
CA LYS A 333 1.79 54.76 8.84
C LYS A 333 3.20 54.61 9.42
N VAL A 334 4.24 54.53 8.59
CA VAL A 334 5.65 54.44 9.04
C VAL A 334 6.22 55.79 9.50
N GLY A 335 5.52 56.90 9.23
CA GLY A 335 5.99 58.24 9.57
C GLY A 335 7.18 58.68 8.72
N ALA A 336 7.21 58.29 7.44
CA ALA A 336 8.33 58.58 6.53
C ALA A 336 8.36 60.06 6.12
N ARG A 337 9.53 60.72 6.26
CA ARG A 337 9.74 62.13 5.86
C ARG A 337 9.67 62.33 4.34
N GLY A 338 10.13 61.33 3.57
CA GLY A 338 10.16 61.33 2.11
C GLY A 338 9.53 60.06 1.53
N THR A 339 10.23 59.37 0.64
CA THR A 339 9.87 58.01 0.25
C THR A 339 10.02 57.05 1.43
N VAL A 340 9.25 55.96 1.45
CA VAL A 340 9.41 54.91 2.45
C VAL A 340 10.79 54.26 2.24
N PRO A 341 11.69 54.27 3.23
CA PRO A 341 13.03 53.70 3.05
C PRO A 341 12.96 52.20 2.75
N PRO A 342 13.79 51.68 1.83
CA PRO A 342 13.83 50.24 1.57
C PRO A 342 14.24 49.49 2.84
N GLY A 343 13.65 48.32 3.07
CA GLY A 343 13.96 47.48 4.23
C GLY A 343 13.43 47.99 5.57
N VAL A 344 12.78 49.17 5.65
CA VAL A 344 12.31 49.73 6.93
C VAL A 344 11.37 48.79 7.71
N LEU A 345 10.49 48.06 7.00
CA LEU A 345 9.57 47.12 7.64
C LEU A 345 10.28 45.85 8.14
N ASP A 346 11.36 45.44 7.47
CA ASP A 346 12.16 44.29 7.87
C ASP A 346 13.08 44.64 9.04
N ALA A 347 13.67 45.84 9.04
CA ALA A 347 14.40 46.39 10.17
C ALA A 347 13.49 46.56 11.40
N ALA A 348 12.28 47.11 11.21
CA ALA A 348 11.29 47.23 12.29
C ALA A 348 10.88 45.87 12.85
N ALA A 349 10.63 44.87 11.98
CA ALA A 349 10.34 43.50 12.40
C ALA A 349 11.49 42.87 13.18
N ALA A 350 12.74 43.07 12.75
CA ALA A 350 13.93 42.54 13.42
C ALA A 350 14.10 43.15 14.82
N VAL A 351 13.93 44.47 14.96
CA VAL A 351 13.98 45.17 16.25
C VAL A 351 12.87 44.69 17.19
N GLN A 352 11.63 44.55 16.69
CA GLN A 352 10.51 44.04 17.50
C GLN A 352 10.74 42.60 17.95
N ALA A 353 11.23 41.74 17.07
CA ALA A 353 11.52 40.34 17.38
C ALA A 353 12.65 40.22 18.42
N ALA A 354 13.74 40.96 18.25
CA ALA A 354 14.85 40.96 19.22
C ALA A 354 14.40 41.49 20.60
N ALA A 355 13.58 42.56 20.63
CA ALA A 355 13.02 43.07 21.87
C ALA A 355 12.09 42.05 22.56
N LEU A 356 11.28 41.32 21.79
CA LEU A 356 10.42 40.27 22.32
C LEU A 356 11.25 39.14 22.95
N LEU A 357 12.26 38.62 22.24
CA LEU A 357 13.11 37.55 22.77
C LEU A 357 13.90 37.99 24.00
N ALA A 358 14.39 39.22 24.02
CA ALA A 358 15.06 39.78 25.20
C ALA A 358 14.11 39.86 26.41
N ALA A 359 12.82 40.16 26.19
CA ALA A 359 11.82 40.22 27.24
C ALA A 359 11.35 38.83 27.72
N THR A 360 11.32 37.82 26.84
CA THR A 360 10.83 36.47 27.16
C THR A 360 11.94 35.49 27.57
N GLY A 361 13.21 35.86 27.42
CA GLY A 361 14.35 34.98 27.71
C GLY A 361 14.69 34.01 26.58
N GLY A 362 14.32 34.33 25.34
CA GLY A 362 14.51 33.50 24.15
C GLY A 362 13.33 32.56 23.86
N THR A 363 13.56 31.61 22.94
CA THR A 363 12.57 30.59 22.56
C THR A 363 12.90 29.22 23.15
N ASP A 364 12.00 28.69 23.99
CA ASP A 364 12.01 27.28 24.40
C ASP A 364 10.90 26.51 23.68
N LEU A 365 11.31 25.58 22.81
CA LEU A 365 10.37 24.72 22.08
C LEU A 365 10.12 23.37 22.77
N GLY A 366 10.80 23.04 23.86
CA GLY A 366 10.64 21.76 24.55
C GLY A 366 9.18 21.44 24.89
N PRO A 367 8.46 22.32 25.60
CA PRO A 367 7.04 22.14 25.90
C PRO A 367 6.17 22.06 24.64
N ALA A 368 6.50 22.84 23.60
CA ALA A 368 5.75 22.86 22.35
C ALA A 368 5.88 21.55 21.56
N TRP A 369 7.06 20.91 21.58
CA TRP A 369 7.26 19.59 20.96
C TRP A 369 6.46 18.50 21.66
N THR A 370 6.41 18.52 23.00
CA THR A 370 5.57 17.60 23.78
C THR A 370 4.09 17.80 23.46
N ALA A 371 3.62 19.06 23.47
CA ALA A 371 2.25 19.40 23.11
C ALA A 371 1.88 18.97 21.69
N LEU A 372 2.81 19.08 20.74
CA LEU A 372 2.60 18.64 19.35
C LEU A 372 2.46 17.12 19.27
N ALA A 373 3.34 16.38 19.96
CA ALA A 373 3.27 14.92 20.00
C ALA A 373 1.95 14.42 20.60
N ASP A 374 1.51 15.03 21.71
CA ASP A 374 0.24 14.71 22.36
C ASP A 374 -0.96 15.03 21.46
N ALA A 375 -0.96 16.20 20.81
CA ALA A 375 -2.01 16.60 19.87
C ALA A 375 -2.08 15.63 18.66
N GLN A 376 -0.93 15.22 18.12
CA GLN A 376 -0.86 14.25 17.02
C GLN A 376 -1.35 12.86 17.45
N ALA A 377 -1.03 12.40 18.65
CA ALA A 377 -1.52 11.14 19.20
C ALA A 377 -3.04 11.17 19.43
N ALA A 378 -3.57 12.30 19.93
CA ALA A 378 -5.00 12.51 20.08
C ALA A 378 -5.73 12.50 18.72
N LEU A 379 -5.17 13.17 17.71
CA LEU A 379 -5.69 13.15 16.34
C LEU A 379 -5.70 11.73 15.77
N ALA A 380 -4.59 11.00 15.88
CA ALA A 380 -4.50 9.61 15.41
C ALA A 380 -5.58 8.71 16.06
N THR A 381 -5.79 8.87 17.36
CA THR A 381 -6.84 8.16 18.12
C THR A 381 -8.24 8.53 17.64
N ALA A 382 -8.53 9.82 17.45
CA ALA A 382 -9.81 10.29 16.95
C ALA A 382 -10.09 9.77 15.53
N VAL A 383 -9.10 9.86 14.64
CA VAL A 383 -9.18 9.35 13.26
C VAL A 383 -9.47 7.85 13.27
N GLY A 384 -8.75 7.06 14.04
CA GLY A 384 -8.95 5.62 14.06
C GLY A 384 -10.33 5.22 14.62
N LYS A 385 -10.83 5.92 15.65
CA LYS A 385 -12.21 5.72 16.15
C LYS A 385 -13.24 6.04 15.06
N ALA A 386 -13.08 7.17 14.38
CA ALA A 386 -13.97 7.58 13.29
C ALA A 386 -13.94 6.57 12.13
N MET A 387 -12.75 6.10 11.75
CA MET A 387 -12.57 5.13 10.67
C MET A 387 -13.18 3.78 11.00
N ARG A 388 -12.92 3.25 12.20
CA ARG A 388 -13.48 1.99 12.69
C ARG A 388 -15.00 2.04 12.68
N ASN A 389 -15.60 3.07 13.26
CA ASN A 389 -17.04 3.16 13.40
C ASN A 389 -17.75 3.45 12.07
N ARG A 390 -17.14 4.24 11.18
CA ARG A 390 -17.66 4.43 9.81
C ARG A 390 -17.63 3.15 8.98
N SER A 391 -16.64 2.28 9.21
CA SER A 391 -16.59 0.97 8.54
C SER A 391 -17.71 0.02 8.98
N ARG A 392 -18.27 0.24 10.18
CA ARG A 392 -19.41 -0.48 10.78
C ARG A 392 -20.73 0.28 10.69
N ALA A 393 -20.81 1.30 9.84
CA ALA A 393 -22.05 2.05 9.64
C ALA A 393 -23.13 1.14 9.05
N TRP A 394 -24.36 1.24 9.56
CA TRP A 394 -25.45 0.31 9.25
C TRP A 394 -25.74 0.22 7.74
N TRP A 395 -25.66 1.32 7.00
CA TRP A 395 -25.89 1.35 5.55
C TRP A 395 -24.81 0.67 4.70
N ARG A 396 -23.68 0.24 5.31
CA ARG A 396 -22.67 -0.56 4.61
C ARG A 396 -22.95 -2.06 4.68
N LEU A 397 -23.90 -2.49 5.51
CA LEU A 397 -24.25 -3.90 5.71
C LEU A 397 -25.34 -4.37 4.73
N ASP A 398 -26.04 -3.43 4.09
CA ASP A 398 -27.12 -3.70 3.13
C ASP A 398 -26.65 -3.73 1.65
N ARG A 399 -25.34 -3.86 1.39
CA ARG A 399 -24.76 -4.06 0.04
C ARG A 399 -23.98 -5.35 0.00
#